data_AF-A0A2S2PQF4-F1
#
_entry.id   AF-A0A2S2PQF4-F1
#
_cell.length_a   1.000
_cell.length_b   1.000
_cell.length_c   1.000
_cell.angle_alpha   90.00
_cell.angle_beta   90.00
_cell.angle_gamma   90.00
#
_symmetry.space_group_name_H-M   'P 1'
#
loop_
_entity.id
_entity.type
_entity.pdbx_description
1 polymer ?
#
loop_
_entity_poly.entity_id
_entity_poly.type
_entity_poly.pdbx_seq_one_letter_code
_entity_poly.pdbx_strand_id
1 'polypeptide(L)'
;IMYDALTELADLSLLLQDRCLSLSEANGCIDRTIRIFDSMAENHGPKFKEVNDAFAKSNIEFKNVKLATNKSIPKIIQSQFFRSLANNLRSRLFTTQASHVSSVNDNQFKEKYSQLLKDLDYLDVKNWPDDCDILYGDENIRRL
;
A
#
# COMPACT_ATOMS: atom_id res chain seq x y z
N ILE A 1 -14.58 -8.18 -2.34
CA ILE A 1 -13.28 -8.36 -3.02
C ILE A 1 -12.97 -7.17 -3.92
N MET A 2 -13.51 -7.09 -5.16
CA MET A 2 -13.15 -6.01 -6.10
C MET A 2 -13.44 -4.62 -5.53
N TYR A 3 -14.62 -4.44 -4.91
CA TYR A 3 -14.96 -3.17 -4.27
C TYR A 3 -13.94 -2.77 -3.20
N ASP A 4 -13.58 -3.69 -2.30
CA ASP A 4 -12.61 -3.42 -1.23
C ASP A 4 -11.25 -2.99 -1.82
N ALA A 5 -10.75 -3.72 -2.82
CA ALA A 5 -9.50 -3.41 -3.47
C ALA A 5 -9.51 -2.09 -4.23
N LEU A 6 -10.57 -1.83 -5.00
CA LEU A 6 -10.70 -0.59 -5.76
C LEU A 6 -10.84 0.64 -4.85
N THR A 7 -11.48 0.48 -3.70
CA THR A 7 -11.60 1.57 -2.71
C THR A 7 -10.22 1.93 -2.17
N GLU A 8 -9.44 0.94 -1.70
CA GLU A 8 -8.08 1.20 -1.19
C GLU A 8 -7.14 1.78 -2.27
N LEU A 9 -7.26 1.31 -3.53
CA LEU A 9 -6.49 1.86 -4.64
C LEU A 9 -6.92 3.28 -5.00
N ALA A 10 -8.22 3.59 -4.93
CA ALA A 10 -8.72 4.94 -5.17
C ALA A 10 -8.23 5.90 -4.10
N ASP A 11 -8.29 5.50 -2.82
CA ASP A 11 -7.78 6.28 -1.70
C ASP A 11 -6.26 6.51 -1.83
N LEU A 12 -5.49 5.46 -2.13
CA LEU A 12 -4.05 5.59 -2.40
C LEU A 12 -3.79 6.54 -3.57
N SER A 13 -4.55 6.42 -4.65
CA SER A 13 -4.39 7.28 -5.82
C SER A 13 -4.67 8.75 -5.50
N LEU A 14 -5.68 9.04 -4.67
CA LEU A 14 -5.96 10.41 -4.23
C LEU A 14 -4.85 10.98 -3.35
N LEU A 15 -4.35 10.17 -2.41
CA LEU A 15 -3.20 10.57 -1.56
C LEU A 15 -1.98 10.92 -2.42
N LEU A 16 -1.60 10.04 -3.35
CA LEU A 16 -0.44 10.23 -4.22
C LEU A 16 -0.58 11.38 -5.25
N GLN A 17 -1.78 11.93 -5.41
CA GLN A 17 -2.03 13.10 -6.26
C GLN A 17 -1.86 14.42 -5.50
N ASP A 18 -1.69 14.39 -4.18
CA ASP A 18 -1.40 15.60 -3.40
C ASP A 18 -0.02 16.17 -3.79
N ARG A 19 -0.01 17.45 -4.18
CA ARG A 19 1.19 18.15 -4.63
C ARG A 19 2.18 18.45 -3.49
N CYS A 20 1.69 18.44 -2.26
CA CYS A 20 2.50 18.72 -1.07
C CYS A 20 3.02 17.43 -0.40
N LEU A 21 2.74 16.25 -0.96
CA LEU A 21 3.18 14.99 -0.41
C LEU A 21 4.68 14.80 -0.64
N SER A 22 5.44 14.67 0.45
CA SER A 22 6.86 14.35 0.37
C SER A 22 7.06 12.93 -0.17
N LEU A 23 8.26 12.66 -0.67
CA LEU A 23 8.62 11.33 -1.17
C LEU A 23 8.53 10.25 -0.06
N SER A 24 8.90 10.62 1.17
CA SER A 24 8.82 9.73 2.33
C SER A 24 7.37 9.40 2.70
N GLU A 25 6.49 10.41 2.75
CA GLU A 25 5.06 10.21 2.98
C GLU A 25 4.42 9.37 1.86
N ALA A 26 4.76 9.66 0.60
CA ALA A 26 4.28 8.89 -0.55
C ALA A 26 4.66 7.40 -0.44
N ASN A 27 5.91 7.11 -0.06
CA ASN A 27 6.36 5.75 0.20
C ASN A 27 5.55 5.11 1.35
N GLY A 28 5.35 5.86 2.44
CA GLY A 28 4.52 5.43 3.57
C GLY A 28 3.07 5.11 3.18
N CYS A 29 2.44 5.88 2.29
CA CYS A 29 1.10 5.61 1.78
C CYS A 29 1.03 4.27 1.01
N ILE A 30 2.04 4.00 0.17
CA ILE A 30 2.12 2.73 -0.58
C ILE A 30 2.34 1.56 0.39
N ASP A 31 3.26 1.68 1.34
CA ASP A 31 3.52 0.67 2.37
C ASP A 31 2.30 0.37 3.24
N ARG A 32 1.55 1.41 3.63
CA ARG A 32 0.26 1.26 4.34
C ARG A 32 -0.70 0.41 3.52
N THR A 33 -0.84 0.71 2.24
CA THR A 33 -1.76 0.01 1.33
C THR A 33 -1.34 -1.45 1.10
N ILE A 34 -0.03 -1.71 0.98
CA ILE A 34 0.53 -3.08 0.92
C ILE A 34 0.11 -3.87 2.16
N ARG A 35 0.29 -3.30 3.37
CA ARG A 35 -0.09 -3.95 4.63
C ARG A 35 -1.59 -4.22 4.70
N ILE A 36 -2.41 -3.30 4.21
CA ILE A 36 -3.87 -3.50 4.13
C ILE A 36 -4.18 -4.68 3.21
N PHE A 37 -3.56 -4.79 2.03
CA PHE A 37 -3.78 -5.93 1.13
C PHE A 37 -3.25 -7.25 1.69
N ASP A 38 -2.10 -7.27 2.36
CA ASP A 38 -1.65 -8.47 3.06
C ASP A 38 -2.66 -8.91 4.12
N SER A 39 -3.16 -7.97 4.91
CA SER A 39 -4.21 -8.24 5.89
C SER A 39 -5.49 -8.74 5.20
N MET A 40 -5.88 -8.16 4.06
CA MET A 40 -7.05 -8.59 3.30
C MET A 40 -6.88 -9.95 2.61
N ALA A 41 -5.65 -10.44 2.45
CA ALA A 41 -5.40 -11.78 1.93
C ALA A 41 -5.76 -12.86 2.96
N GLU A 42 -5.52 -12.58 4.24
CA GLU A 42 -5.78 -13.49 5.36
C GLU A 42 -7.16 -13.24 6.01
N ASN A 43 -7.59 -11.97 6.02
CA ASN A 43 -8.81 -11.51 6.66
C ASN A 43 -9.76 -10.91 5.61
N HIS A 44 -11.03 -11.28 5.63
CA HIS A 44 -12.00 -10.69 4.72
C HIS A 44 -12.11 -9.15 4.87
N GLY A 45 -12.05 -8.43 3.75
CA GLY A 45 -12.31 -6.99 3.70
C GLY A 45 -13.76 -6.65 4.09
N PRO A 46 -14.06 -5.40 4.47
CA PRO A 46 -15.36 -5.01 5.04
C PRO A 46 -16.55 -5.35 4.14
N LYS A 47 -16.48 -5.04 2.83
CA LYS A 47 -17.58 -5.38 1.91
C LYS A 47 -17.67 -6.85 1.63
N PHE A 48 -16.54 -7.55 1.60
CA PHE A 48 -16.57 -9.00 1.45
C PHE A 48 -17.22 -9.70 2.65
N LYS A 49 -16.97 -9.20 3.88
CA LYS A 49 -17.68 -9.66 5.09
C LYS A 49 -19.18 -9.41 4.98
N GLU A 50 -19.60 -8.20 4.61
CA GLU A 50 -21.02 -7.84 4.43
C GLU A 50 -21.75 -8.78 3.46
N VAL A 51 -21.08 -9.16 2.35
CA VAL A 51 -21.63 -10.11 1.37
C VAL A 51 -21.68 -11.54 1.92
N ASN A 52 -20.64 -12.00 2.62
CA ASN A 52 -20.65 -13.33 3.25
C ASN A 52 -21.73 -13.45 4.32
N ASP A 53 -21.94 -12.40 5.11
CA ASP A 53 -23.01 -12.34 6.12
C ASP A 53 -24.39 -12.38 5.45
N ALA A 54 -24.56 -11.75 4.28
CA ALA A 54 -25.77 -11.84 3.48
C ALA A 54 -26.03 -13.27 2.95
N PHE A 55 -24.97 -13.99 2.54
CA PHE A 55 -25.07 -15.40 2.16
C PHE A 55 -25.43 -16.34 3.32
N ALA A 56 -25.09 -15.97 4.55
CA ALA A 56 -25.43 -16.75 5.75
C ALA A 56 -26.90 -16.58 6.19
N LYS A 57 -27.62 -15.57 5.66
CA LYS A 57 -29.04 -15.32 5.99
C LYS A 57 -29.96 -16.24 5.18
N SER A 58 -31.12 -16.56 5.76
CA SER A 58 -32.15 -17.43 5.15
C SER A 58 -32.64 -16.97 3.78
N ASN A 59 -32.67 -15.66 3.54
CA ASN A 59 -33.22 -15.08 2.32
C ASN A 59 -32.18 -14.90 1.21
N ILE A 60 -30.89 -15.14 1.49
CA ILE A 60 -29.75 -15.07 0.57
C ILE A 60 -29.85 -13.82 -0.34
N GLU A 61 -29.84 -12.65 0.30
CA GLU A 61 -30.13 -11.36 -0.35
C GLU A 61 -29.14 -10.30 0.11
N PHE A 62 -28.63 -9.51 -0.85
CA PHE A 62 -27.75 -8.38 -0.60
C PHE A 62 -28.35 -7.13 -1.22
N LYS A 63 -28.59 -6.09 -0.40
CA LYS A 63 -29.18 -4.81 -0.84
C LYS A 63 -30.42 -4.99 -1.74
N ASN A 64 -31.35 -5.83 -1.30
CA ASN A 64 -32.59 -6.14 -2.01
C ASN A 64 -32.43 -6.94 -3.32
N VAL A 65 -31.26 -7.56 -3.53
CA VAL A 65 -30.97 -8.43 -4.68
C VAL A 65 -30.71 -9.84 -4.20
N LYS A 66 -31.52 -10.80 -4.66
CA LYS A 66 -31.30 -12.22 -4.39
C LYS A 66 -29.98 -12.68 -5.00
N LEU A 67 -29.16 -13.33 -4.20
CA LEU A 67 -27.88 -13.86 -4.65
C LEU A 67 -28.09 -15.27 -5.22
N ALA A 68 -27.42 -15.57 -6.33
CA ALA A 68 -27.43 -16.88 -6.95
C ALA A 68 -26.00 -17.37 -7.17
N THR A 69 -25.73 -18.64 -6.89
CA THR A 69 -24.44 -19.27 -7.20
C THR A 69 -24.49 -19.94 -8.56
N ASN A 70 -23.69 -19.43 -9.50
CA ASN A 70 -23.47 -20.07 -10.79
C ASN A 70 -22.15 -20.84 -10.79
N LYS A 71 -22.21 -22.16 -11.00
CA LYS A 71 -21.02 -23.04 -11.00
C LYS A 71 -20.11 -22.82 -12.22
N SER A 72 -20.64 -22.29 -13.32
CA SER A 72 -19.88 -22.02 -14.54
C SER A 72 -19.01 -20.77 -14.45
N ILE A 73 -19.23 -19.92 -13.46
CA ILE A 73 -18.45 -18.70 -13.25
C ILE A 73 -17.30 -19.02 -12.26
N PRO A 74 -16.03 -18.93 -12.70
CA PRO A 74 -14.90 -19.16 -11.81
C PRO A 74 -14.87 -18.11 -10.70
N LYS A 75 -14.65 -18.56 -9.46
CA LYS A 75 -14.54 -17.68 -8.30
C LYS A 75 -13.16 -17.04 -8.26
N ILE A 76 -13.11 -15.74 -7.95
CA ILE A 76 -11.85 -15.06 -7.65
C ILE A 76 -11.34 -15.60 -6.30
N ILE A 77 -10.12 -16.14 -6.29
CA ILE A 77 -9.46 -16.57 -5.06
C ILE A 77 -8.95 -15.34 -4.33
N GLN A 78 -9.58 -14.99 -3.23
CA GLN A 78 -9.32 -13.75 -2.50
C GLN A 78 -7.86 -13.60 -2.07
N SER A 79 -7.30 -14.62 -1.41
CA SER A 79 -5.94 -14.57 -0.86
C SER A 79 -4.91 -14.34 -1.97
N GLN A 80 -5.04 -15.08 -3.08
CA GLN A 80 -4.20 -14.90 -4.25
C GLN A 80 -4.37 -13.51 -4.85
N PHE A 81 -5.61 -13.04 -5.01
CA PHE A 81 -5.90 -11.73 -5.58
C PHE A 81 -5.23 -10.60 -4.80
N PHE A 82 -5.39 -10.55 -3.47
CA PHE A 82 -4.78 -9.50 -2.65
C PHE A 82 -3.25 -9.65 -2.53
N ARG A 83 -2.72 -10.87 -2.44
CA ARG A 83 -1.25 -11.09 -2.49
C ARG A 83 -0.66 -10.60 -3.81
N SER A 84 -1.33 -10.85 -4.93
CA SER A 84 -0.90 -10.34 -6.23
C SER A 84 -0.91 -8.81 -6.28
N LEU A 85 -1.94 -8.15 -5.72
CA LEU A 85 -1.96 -6.68 -5.63
C LEU A 85 -0.83 -6.14 -4.74
N ALA A 86 -0.65 -6.70 -3.55
CA ALA A 86 0.43 -6.32 -2.64
C ALA A 86 1.81 -6.48 -3.30
N ASN A 87 2.05 -7.59 -4.00
CA ASN A 87 3.30 -7.83 -4.71
C ASN A 87 3.53 -6.86 -5.87
N ASN A 88 2.46 -6.49 -6.60
CA ASN A 88 2.56 -5.49 -7.67
C ASN A 88 2.86 -4.08 -7.13
N LEU A 89 2.36 -3.74 -5.95
CA LEU A 89 2.73 -2.48 -5.29
C LEU A 89 4.18 -2.52 -4.80
N ARG A 90 4.61 -3.63 -4.15
CA ARG A 90 6.00 -3.82 -3.70
C ARG A 90 7.01 -3.71 -4.84
N SER A 91 6.70 -4.29 -6.01
CA SER A 91 7.61 -4.23 -7.16
C SER A 91 7.72 -2.84 -7.77
N ARG A 92 6.79 -1.93 -7.44
CA ARG A 92 6.78 -0.53 -7.88
C ARG A 92 7.25 0.44 -6.81
N LEU A 93 7.62 -0.05 -5.62
CA LEU A 93 8.29 0.78 -4.63
C LEU A 93 9.59 1.31 -5.25
N PHE A 94 9.84 2.59 -5.00
CA PHE A 94 11.02 3.25 -5.51
C PHE A 94 12.29 2.57 -5.01
N THR A 95 13.27 2.47 -5.89
CA THR A 95 14.65 2.11 -5.56
C THR A 95 15.54 3.19 -6.15
N THR A 96 16.80 3.28 -5.71
CA THR A 96 17.76 4.21 -6.35
C THR A 96 18.26 3.69 -7.71
N GLN A 97 17.56 2.75 -8.35
CA GLN A 97 17.95 2.11 -9.60
C GLN A 97 16.89 2.38 -10.67
N ALA A 98 17.35 2.65 -11.90
CA ALA A 98 16.44 2.79 -13.03
C ALA A 98 15.81 1.45 -13.41
N SER A 99 14.55 1.46 -13.85
CA SER A 99 13.72 0.26 -14.12
C SER A 99 14.27 -0.68 -15.20
N HIS A 100 15.28 -0.26 -15.97
CA HIS A 100 15.86 -1.04 -17.07
C HIS A 100 17.13 -1.81 -16.69
N VAL A 101 17.67 -1.62 -15.49
CA VAL A 101 18.93 -2.24 -15.08
C VAL A 101 18.63 -3.57 -14.38
N SER A 102 19.29 -4.65 -14.80
CA SER A 102 19.09 -5.98 -14.23
C SER A 102 19.47 -6.01 -12.74
N SER A 103 18.57 -6.60 -11.94
CA SER A 103 18.73 -6.77 -10.49
C SER A 103 19.75 -7.87 -10.19
N VAL A 104 21.04 -7.52 -10.23
CA VAL A 104 22.11 -8.41 -9.73
C VAL A 104 22.23 -8.28 -8.20
N ASN A 105 21.82 -7.14 -7.62
CA ASN A 105 21.85 -6.83 -6.18
C ASN A 105 20.59 -6.06 -5.72
N ASP A 106 19.40 -6.65 -5.83
CA ASP A 106 18.10 -5.99 -5.54
C ASP A 106 18.04 -5.31 -4.16
N ASN A 107 18.65 -5.94 -3.15
CA ASN A 107 18.58 -5.46 -1.77
C ASN A 107 19.40 -4.19 -1.53
N GLN A 108 20.53 -4.02 -2.20
CA GLN A 108 21.42 -2.87 -1.96
C GLN A 108 20.75 -1.54 -2.37
N PHE A 109 20.01 -1.54 -3.49
CA PHE A 109 19.33 -0.34 -3.98
C PHE A 109 18.10 0.01 -3.13
N LYS A 110 17.44 -0.99 -2.56
CA LYS A 110 16.34 -0.79 -1.59
C LYS A 110 16.85 -0.23 -0.26
N GLU A 111 17.98 -0.74 0.23
CA GLU A 111 18.62 -0.21 1.46
C GLU A 111 19.08 1.24 1.27
N LYS A 112 19.74 1.53 0.14
CA LYS A 112 20.13 2.91 -0.22
C LYS A 112 18.92 3.83 -0.33
N TYR A 113 17.83 3.36 -0.95
CA TYR A 113 16.60 4.14 -1.04
C TYR A 113 15.97 4.39 0.34
N SER A 114 15.96 3.39 1.20
CA SER A 114 15.46 3.53 2.58
C SER A 114 16.29 4.53 3.38
N GLN A 115 17.62 4.54 3.17
CA GLN A 115 18.50 5.54 3.79
C GLN A 115 18.25 6.94 3.23
N LEU A 116 18.07 7.07 1.91
CA LEU A 116 17.70 8.33 1.26
C LEU A 116 16.39 8.89 1.83
N LEU A 117 15.35 8.07 1.99
CA LEU A 117 14.09 8.51 2.59
C LEU A 117 14.28 9.05 4.02
N LYS A 118 15.06 8.34 4.84
CA LYS A 118 15.39 8.79 6.19
C LYS A 118 16.16 10.11 6.20
N ASP A 119 17.06 10.32 5.24
CA ASP A 119 17.82 11.56 5.14
C ASP A 119 16.94 12.73 4.65
N LEU A 120 15.99 12.46 3.74
CA LEU A 120 14.99 13.44 3.30
C LEU A 120 14.03 13.86 4.42
N ASP A 121 13.72 12.98 5.38
CA ASP A 121 12.84 13.31 6.51
C ASP A 121 13.40 14.45 7.38
N TYR A 122 14.72 14.68 7.38
CA TYR A 122 15.37 15.79 8.09
C TYR A 122 15.17 17.13 7.41
N LEU A 123 14.70 17.17 6.16
CA LEU A 123 14.34 18.43 5.49
C LEU A 123 12.96 18.95 5.92
N ASP A 124 12.11 18.09 6.48
CA ASP A 124 10.80 18.49 6.99
C ASP A 124 10.88 18.85 8.47
N VAL A 125 10.76 20.15 8.77
CA VAL A 125 10.79 20.71 10.12
C VAL A 125 9.73 20.08 11.03
N LYS A 126 8.62 19.55 10.48
CA LYS A 126 7.59 18.87 11.28
C LYS A 126 8.09 17.57 11.93
N ASN A 127 9.13 16.96 11.38
CA ASN A 127 9.72 15.74 11.90
C ASN A 127 10.81 15.99 12.96
N TRP A 128 11.12 17.26 13.23
CA TRP A 128 12.20 17.62 14.15
C TRP A 128 11.76 17.49 15.60
N PRO A 129 12.65 17.06 16.52
CA PRO A 129 12.41 17.13 17.95
C PRO A 129 12.21 18.58 18.40
N ASP A 130 11.40 18.79 19.45
CA ASP A 130 11.15 20.12 20.03
C ASP A 130 12.43 20.79 20.59
N ASP A 131 13.41 19.98 21.00
CA ASP A 131 14.70 20.43 21.54
C ASP A 131 15.83 19.80 20.71
N CYS A 132 16.26 20.51 19.66
CA CYS A 132 17.35 20.10 18.78
C CYS A 132 18.41 21.20 18.68
N ASP A 133 19.68 20.80 18.56
CA ASP A 133 20.77 21.75 18.40
C ASP A 133 20.78 22.38 16.99
N ILE A 134 21.59 23.45 16.83
CA ILE A 134 21.70 24.17 15.54
C ILE A 134 22.32 23.32 14.41
N LEU A 135 22.93 22.18 14.74
CA LEU A 135 23.56 21.25 13.80
C LEU A 135 22.69 20.01 13.54
N TYR A 136 21.46 19.96 14.06
CA TYR A 136 20.57 18.82 13.93
C TYR A 136 20.32 18.50 12.46
N GLY A 137 20.60 17.25 12.07
CA GLY A 137 20.46 16.79 10.70
C GLY A 137 21.58 17.19 9.74
N ASP A 138 22.64 17.90 10.16
CA ASP A 138 23.76 18.31 9.28
C ASP A 138 24.37 17.10 8.54
N GLU A 139 24.63 16.01 9.25
CA GLU A 139 25.16 14.77 8.66
C GLU A 139 24.18 14.12 7.67
N ASN A 140 22.87 14.21 7.91
CA ASN A 140 21.85 13.69 7.01
C ASN A 140 21.78 14.53 5.73
N ILE A 141 21.78 15.85 5.88
CA ILE A 141 21.77 16.79 4.76
C ILE A 141 23.03 16.65 3.91
N ARG A 142 24.20 16.41 4.52
CA ARG A 142 25.47 16.18 3.79
C ARG A 142 25.50 14.88 2.99
N ARG A 143 24.66 13.90 3.33
CA ARG A 143 24.57 12.62 2.60
C ARG A 143 23.65 12.67 1.38
N LEU A 144 22.75 13.66 1.32
CA LEU A 144 21.86 13.93 0.18
C LEU A 144 22.65 14.47 -1.02
#